data_AF-A0AAD9L4U1-F1
#
_entry.id   AF-A0AAD9L4U1-F1
#
_cell.length_a   1.000
_cell.length_b   1.000
_cell.length_c   1.000
_cell.angle_alpha   90.00
_cell.angle_beta   90.00
_cell.angle_gamma   90.00
#
_symmetry.space_group_name_H-M   'P 1'
#
loop_
_entity.id
_entity.type
_entity.pdbx_description
1 polymer ?
#
loop_
_entity_poly.entity_id
_entity_poly.type
_entity_poly.pdbx_seq_one_letter_code
_entity_poly.pdbx_strand_id
1 'polypeptide(L)'
;MMETDTPVYVNNTQIENVESYIYLGQRYSTRDKNHDKEIQRRITAGLTAFTRHRDIFKGNIGTCLKRQIYNSCVLPAMTYGTETWAFTTHAKNTLAATQAKMEKSVLNITYRDKKQTSG
;
A
#
# COMPACT_ATOMS: atom_id res chain seq x y z
N MET A 1 -21.35 26.98 -0.69
CA MET A 1 -20.76 27.67 -1.86
C MET A 1 -20.49 26.57 -2.89
N MET A 2 -21.24 26.52 -4.00
CA MET A 2 -21.03 25.50 -5.03
C MET A 2 -19.73 25.85 -5.77
N GLU A 3 -18.73 24.97 -5.71
CA GLU A 3 -17.52 25.10 -6.54
C GLU A 3 -17.96 25.02 -8.01
N THR A 4 -17.79 26.12 -8.74
CA THR A 4 -18.04 26.17 -10.18
C THR A 4 -16.90 25.50 -10.91
N ASP A 5 -17.24 24.62 -11.85
CA ASP A 5 -16.31 23.94 -12.76
C ASP A 5 -15.72 24.95 -13.76
N THR A 6 -14.72 25.72 -13.32
CA THR A 6 -14.06 26.70 -14.18
C THR A 6 -13.15 25.98 -15.17
N PRO A 7 -13.35 26.16 -16.49
CA PRO A 7 -12.56 25.47 -17.50
C PRO A 7 -11.10 25.92 -17.44
N VAL A 8 -10.19 24.95 -17.34
CA VAL A 8 -8.74 25.17 -17.31
C VAL A 8 -8.16 24.90 -18.70
N TYR A 9 -7.32 25.80 -19.19
CA TYR A 9 -6.67 25.69 -20.50
C TYR A 9 -5.15 25.61 -20.35
N VAL A 10 -4.52 24.69 -21.08
CA VAL A 10 -3.07 24.61 -21.24
C VAL A 10 -2.76 24.59 -22.73
N ASN A 11 -1.91 25.51 -23.20
CA ASN A 11 -1.58 25.67 -24.62
C ASN A 11 -2.84 25.75 -25.51
N ASN A 12 -3.82 26.58 -25.12
CA ASN A 12 -5.11 26.74 -25.80
C ASN A 12 -5.98 25.46 -25.87
N THR A 13 -5.61 24.39 -25.18
CA THR A 13 -6.39 23.15 -25.08
C THR A 13 -7.08 23.09 -23.72
N GLN A 14 -8.40 22.92 -23.72
CA GLN A 14 -9.16 22.72 -22.47
C GLN A 14 -8.82 21.35 -21.87
N ILE A 15 -8.43 21.33 -20.60
CA ILE A 15 -8.18 20.09 -19.86
C ILE A 15 -9.49 19.60 -19.25
N GLU A 16 -9.70 18.28 -19.29
CA GLU A 16 -10.81 17.61 -18.62
C GLU A 16 -10.76 17.79 -17.10
N ASN A 17 -11.88 18.19 -16.48
CA ASN A 17 -12.01 18.21 -15.03
C ASN A 17 -12.42 16.83 -14.53
N VAL A 18 -11.50 16.15 -13.83
CA VAL A 18 -11.74 14.84 -13.23
C VAL A 18 -11.63 14.91 -11.71
N GLU A 19 -12.43 14.11 -10.98
CA GLU A 19 -12.34 14.03 -9.52
C GLU A 19 -10.99 13.45 -9.06
N SER A 20 -10.43 12.54 -9.86
CA SER A 20 -9.14 11.93 -9.59
C SER A 20 -8.51 11.31 -10.82
N TYR A 21 -7.18 11.22 -10.80
CA TYR A 21 -6.38 10.64 -11.87
C TYR A 21 -5.19 9.87 -11.30
N ILE A 22 -4.64 8.96 -12.11
CA ILE A 22 -3.38 8.28 -11.80
C ILE A 22 -2.26 9.00 -12.54
N TYR A 23 -1.28 9.51 -11.81
CA TYR A 23 -0.06 10.08 -12.36
C TYR A 23 1.15 9.35 -11.78
N LEU A 24 2.03 8.86 -12.67
CA LEU A 24 3.20 8.05 -12.32
C LEU A 24 2.86 6.89 -11.38
N GLY A 25 1.69 6.28 -11.57
CA GLY A 25 1.21 5.17 -10.77
C GLY A 25 0.61 5.55 -9.42
N GLN A 26 0.67 6.82 -8.99
CA GLN A 26 0.03 7.34 -7.77
C GLN A 26 -1.31 7.99 -8.09
N ARG A 27 -2.32 7.76 -7.24
CA ARG A 27 -3.61 8.44 -7.34
C ARG A 27 -3.56 9.84 -6.74
N TYR A 28 -3.98 10.82 -7.51
CA TYR A 28 -4.22 12.19 -7.08
C TYR A 28 -5.71 12.50 -7.11
N SER A 29 -6.17 13.32 -6.17
CA SER A 29 -7.55 13.79 -6.09
C SER A 29 -7.56 15.30 -6.31
N THR A 30 -8.50 15.80 -7.11
CA THR A 30 -8.64 17.24 -7.34
C THR A 30 -9.44 17.93 -6.23
N ARG A 31 -10.32 17.17 -5.55
CA ARG A 31 -11.19 17.67 -4.47
C ARG A 31 -10.77 17.22 -3.08
N ASP A 32 -10.25 16.00 -2.97
CA ASP A 32 -9.91 15.40 -1.68
C ASP A 32 -8.43 15.61 -1.34
N LYS A 33 -8.16 16.20 -0.17
CA LYS A 33 -6.79 16.41 0.33
C LYS A 33 -6.27 15.22 1.14
N ASN A 34 -7.13 14.26 1.49
CA ASN A 34 -6.68 13.04 2.15
C ASN A 34 -6.03 12.07 1.15
N HIS A 35 -5.10 11.27 1.65
CA HIS A 35 -4.42 10.23 0.87
C HIS A 35 -5.01 8.84 1.12
N ASP A 36 -6.14 8.72 1.84
CA ASP A 36 -6.64 7.44 2.32
C ASP A 36 -6.97 6.49 1.17
N LYS A 37 -7.57 7.00 0.08
CA LYS A 37 -7.85 6.20 -1.12
C LYS A 37 -6.58 5.67 -1.80
N GLU A 38 -5.51 6.46 -1.87
CA GLU A 38 -4.22 6.01 -2.43
C GLU A 38 -3.53 5.02 -1.49
N ILE A 39 -3.57 5.27 -0.18
CA ILE A 39 -3.01 4.38 0.84
C ILE A 39 -3.68 3.01 0.77
N GLN A 40 -5.02 2.96 0.67
CA GLN A 40 -5.75 1.71 0.48
C GLN A 40 -5.36 1.00 -0.81
N ARG A 41 -5.24 1.74 -1.92
CA ARG A 41 -4.78 1.17 -3.20
C ARG A 41 -3.39 0.54 -3.09
N ARG A 42 -2.48 1.14 -2.31
CA ARG A 42 -1.12 0.63 -2.10
C ARG A 42 -1.07 -0.56 -1.14
N ILE A 43 -1.90 -0.56 -0.10
CA ILE A 43 -2.15 -1.75 0.72
C ILE A 43 -2.61 -2.91 -0.17
N THR A 44 -3.59 -2.68 -1.05
CA THR A 44 -4.05 -3.70 -2.00
C THR A 44 -2.91 -4.14 -2.92
N ALA A 45 -2.11 -3.24 -3.47
CA ALA A 45 -0.97 -3.58 -4.31
C ALA A 45 0.05 -4.47 -3.58
N GLY A 46 0.39 -4.13 -2.33
CA GLY A 46 1.23 -4.95 -1.45
C GLY A 46 0.64 -6.34 -1.21
N LEU A 47 -0.66 -6.43 -0.89
CA LEU A 47 -1.34 -7.71 -0.66
C LEU A 47 -1.43 -8.57 -1.94
N THR A 48 -1.62 -7.95 -3.10
CA THR A 48 -1.60 -8.64 -4.40
C THR A 48 -0.21 -9.19 -4.70
N ALA A 49 0.84 -8.39 -4.50
CA ALA A 49 2.23 -8.85 -4.63
C ALA A 49 2.53 -9.99 -3.65
N PHE A 50 2.04 -9.89 -2.41
CA PHE A 50 2.19 -10.95 -1.42
C PHE A 50 1.52 -12.26 -1.86
N THR A 51 0.29 -12.15 -2.35
CA THR A 51 -0.51 -13.30 -2.80
C THR A 51 0.11 -13.98 -4.02
N ARG A 52 0.69 -13.20 -4.95
CA ARG A 52 1.43 -13.72 -6.10
C ARG A 52 2.60 -14.62 -5.71
N HIS A 53 3.25 -14.35 -4.57
CA HIS A 53 4.37 -15.15 -4.05
C HIS A 53 3.97 -16.07 -2.89
N ARG A 54 2.69 -16.39 -2.75
CA ARG A 54 2.17 -17.19 -1.63
C ARG A 54 2.85 -18.55 -1.50
N ASP A 55 3.10 -19.23 -2.61
CA ASP A 55 3.75 -20.57 -2.60
C ASP A 55 5.18 -20.49 -2.07
N ILE A 56 5.86 -19.37 -2.30
CA ILE A 56 7.20 -19.12 -1.75
C ILE A 56 7.10 -18.85 -0.26
N PHE A 57 6.20 -17.95 0.17
CA PHE A 57 6.08 -17.58 1.58
C PHE A 57 5.57 -18.73 2.45
N LYS A 58 4.68 -19.57 1.92
CA LYS A 58 4.10 -20.73 2.61
C LYS A 58 4.85 -22.03 2.38
N GLY A 59 5.70 -22.10 1.37
CA GLY A 59 6.55 -23.25 1.10
C GLY A 59 7.68 -23.43 2.11
N ASN A 60 8.33 -24.60 2.01
CA ASN A 60 9.52 -24.95 2.77
C ASN A 60 10.77 -24.31 2.15
N ILE A 61 10.81 -22.98 2.16
CA ILE A 61 11.91 -22.17 1.63
C ILE A 61 12.63 -21.48 2.80
N GLY A 62 13.95 -21.32 2.70
CA GLY A 62 14.74 -20.62 3.70
C GLY A 62 14.28 -19.18 3.91
N THR A 63 14.25 -18.75 5.18
CA THR A 63 13.79 -17.40 5.59
C THR A 63 14.55 -16.28 4.90
N CYS A 64 15.84 -16.49 4.57
CA CYS A 64 16.65 -15.51 3.85
C CYS A 64 16.04 -15.16 2.48
N LEU A 65 15.73 -16.17 1.67
CA LEU A 65 15.14 -15.96 0.34
C LEU A 65 13.72 -15.39 0.44
N LYS A 66 12.91 -15.86 1.39
CA LYS A 66 11.59 -15.28 1.65
C LYS A 66 11.68 -13.79 1.98
N ARG A 67 12.63 -13.39 2.83
CA ARG A 67 12.87 -11.98 3.19
C ARG A 67 13.30 -11.16 1.97
N GLN A 68 14.18 -11.70 1.15
CA GLN A 68 14.63 -11.01 -0.07
C GLN A 68 13.46 -10.72 -1.01
N ILE A 69 12.58 -11.70 -1.25
CA ILE A 69 11.40 -11.53 -2.11
C ILE A 69 10.41 -10.55 -1.48
N TYR A 70 10.18 -10.63 -0.16
CA TYR A 70 9.32 -9.70 0.54
C TYR A 70 9.82 -8.24 0.40
N ASN A 71 11.10 -8.00 0.68
CA ASN A 71 11.69 -6.66 0.63
C ASN A 71 11.82 -6.09 -0.78
N SER A 72 11.95 -6.94 -1.81
CA SER A 72 12.13 -6.49 -3.21
C SER A 72 10.81 -6.36 -3.98
N CYS A 73 9.79 -7.15 -3.65
CA CYS A 73 8.54 -7.20 -4.42
C CYS A 73 7.31 -6.73 -3.64
N VAL A 74 7.19 -7.09 -2.37
CA VAL A 74 5.97 -6.83 -1.59
C VAL A 74 6.02 -5.47 -0.92
N LEU A 75 7.11 -5.21 -0.18
CA LEU A 75 7.26 -3.96 0.56
C LEU A 75 7.24 -2.74 -0.37
N PRO A 76 7.98 -2.71 -1.50
CA PRO A 76 7.97 -1.54 -2.39
C PRO A 76 6.61 -1.30 -3.04
N ALA A 77 5.84 -2.35 -3.34
CA ALA A 77 4.49 -2.20 -3.89
C ALA A 77 3.54 -1.48 -2.91
N MET A 78 3.72 -1.72 -1.61
CA MET A 78 2.93 -1.11 -0.54
C MET A 78 3.43 0.28 -0.14
N THR A 79 4.74 0.53 -0.19
CA THR A 79 5.34 1.78 0.31
C THR A 79 5.66 2.79 -0.78
N TYR A 80 5.40 2.50 -2.05
CA TYR A 80 5.63 3.48 -3.10
C TYR A 80 4.78 4.73 -2.88
N GLY A 81 5.42 5.90 -2.91
CA GLY A 81 4.76 7.19 -2.78
C GLY A 81 4.55 7.65 -1.33
N THR A 82 4.96 6.87 -0.33
CA THR A 82 4.76 7.20 1.09
C THR A 82 5.39 8.53 1.50
N GLU A 83 6.49 8.94 0.87
CA GLU A 83 7.14 10.24 1.09
C GLU A 83 6.25 11.45 0.73
N THR A 84 5.26 11.25 -0.15
CA THR A 84 4.38 12.32 -0.64
C THR A 84 3.04 12.38 0.09
N TRP A 85 2.74 11.40 0.96
CA TRP A 85 1.44 11.32 1.62
C TRP A 85 1.39 12.11 2.91
N ALA A 86 0.28 12.81 3.11
CA ALA A 86 -0.11 13.32 4.42
C ALA A 86 -0.69 12.17 5.25
N PHE A 87 0.11 11.62 6.16
CA PHE A 87 -0.30 10.50 7.00
C PHE A 87 -1.17 10.92 8.19
N THR A 88 -2.32 10.26 8.34
CA THR A 88 -3.06 10.22 9.59
C THR A 88 -2.51 9.12 10.51
N THR A 89 -2.75 9.23 11.83
CA THR A 89 -2.41 8.16 12.78
C THR A 89 -3.06 6.84 12.40
N HIS A 90 -4.32 6.89 11.95
CA HIS A 90 -5.03 5.71 11.48
C HIS A 90 -4.33 5.06 10.28
N ALA A 91 -3.95 5.84 9.28
CA ALA A 91 -3.26 5.33 8.10
C ALA A 91 -1.91 4.67 8.43
N LYS A 92 -1.10 5.28 9.30
CA LYS A 92 0.16 4.69 9.78
C LYS A 92 -0.07 3.35 10.48
N ASN A 93 -1.05 3.30 11.37
CA ASN A 93 -1.39 2.08 12.11
C ASN A 93 -1.87 0.96 11.17
N THR A 94 -2.68 1.30 10.17
CA THR A 94 -3.17 0.33 9.18
C THR A 94 -2.04 -0.23 8.33
N LEU A 95 -1.11 0.62 7.86
CA LEU A 95 0.08 0.16 7.12
C LEU A 95 0.96 -0.75 7.98
N ALA A 96 1.29 -0.32 9.21
CA ALA A 96 2.11 -1.10 10.12
C ALA A 96 1.47 -2.45 10.49
N ALA A 97 0.16 -2.47 10.74
CA ALA A 97 -0.59 -3.70 11.03
C ALA A 97 -0.58 -4.66 9.82
N THR A 98 -0.75 -4.13 8.62
CA THR A 98 -0.71 -4.91 7.38
C THR A 98 0.68 -5.50 7.15
N GLN A 99 1.73 -4.68 7.28
CA GLN A 99 3.13 -5.12 7.20
C GLN A 99 3.42 -6.24 8.19
N ALA A 100 3.13 -6.02 9.48
CA ALA A 100 3.38 -6.99 10.54
C ALA A 100 2.61 -8.30 10.32
N LYS A 101 1.39 -8.24 9.76
CA LYS A 101 0.60 -9.43 9.42
C LYS A 101 1.26 -10.23 8.31
N MET A 102 1.76 -9.58 7.26
CA MET A 102 2.48 -10.25 6.17
C MET A 102 3.79 -10.85 6.66
N GLU A 103 4.58 -10.11 7.44
CA GLU A 103 5.86 -10.60 8.01
C GLU A 103 5.67 -11.84 8.90
N LYS A 104 4.68 -11.82 9.80
CA LYS A 104 4.33 -13.02 10.61
C LYS A 104 3.93 -14.19 9.73
N SER A 105 3.19 -13.92 8.65
CA SER A 105 2.78 -14.92 7.67
C SER A 105 3.98 -15.53 6.93
N VAL A 106 5.01 -14.73 6.61
CA VAL A 106 6.28 -15.21 6.01
C VAL A 106 7.05 -16.12 6.96
N LEU A 107 7.08 -15.77 8.24
CA LEU A 107 7.78 -16.51 9.29
C LEU A 107 7.00 -17.73 9.80
N ASN A 108 5.80 -17.99 9.25
CA ASN A 108 4.87 -19.01 9.75
C ASN A 108 4.55 -18.89 11.26
N ILE A 109 4.66 -17.69 11.83
CA ILE A 109 4.32 -17.45 13.24
C ILE A 109 2.81 -17.49 13.38
N THR A 110 2.33 -18.48 14.11
CA THR A 110 0.93 -18.68 14.42
C THR A 110 0.61 -18.26 15.86
N TYR A 111 -0.67 -18.15 16.19
CA TYR A 111 -1.11 -17.88 17.58
C TYR A 111 -0.68 -19.00 18.55
N ARG A 112 -0.37 -20.21 18.05
CA ARG A 112 0.07 -21.34 18.87
C ARG A 112 1.49 -21.14 19.39
N ASP A 113 2.37 -20.52 18.61
CA ASP A 113 3.76 -20.27 19.00
C ASP A 113 3.85 -19.33 20.21
N LYS A 114 2.91 -18.38 20.33
CA LYS A 114 2.83 -17.46 21.48
C LYS A 114 2.50 -18.13 22.81
N LYS A 115 1.84 -19.29 22.81
CA LYS A 115 1.50 -20.01 24.05
C LYS A 115 2.69 -20.79 24.61
N GLN A 116 3.73 -21.02 23.82
CA GLN A 116 4.87 -21.87 24.18
C GLN A 116 6.03 -21.09 24.82
N THR A 117 6.11 -19.78 24.61
CA THR A 117 7.19 -18.90 25.12
C THR A 117 6.89 -18.26 26.49
N SER A 118 5.78 -18.63 27.14
CA SER A 118 5.37 -18.09 28.44
C SER A 118 5.50 -19.11 29.58
N GLY A 119 6.45 -20.04 29.47
CA GLY A 119 6.81 -21.01 30.50
C GLY A 119 8.17 -20.70 31.11
#